data_AF-A0A4Q1BBD1-F1
#
_entry.id   AF-A0A4Q1BBD1-F1
#
_cell.length_a   1.000
_cell.length_b   1.000
_cell.length_c   1.000
_cell.angle_alpha   90.00
_cell.angle_beta   90.00
_cell.angle_gamma   90.00
#
_symmetry.space_group_name_H-M   'P 1'
#
loop_
_entity.id
_entity.type
_entity.pdbx_description
1 polymer ?
#
loop_
_entity_poly.entity_id
_entity_poly.type
_entity_poly.pdbx_seq_one_letter_code
_entity_poly.pdbx_strand_id
1 'polypeptide(L)'
;MSDSSDTEVKVKIVKLRGSKNYAQWEAHIATTLMGKGLLPYINAEPPSKDLKDKENIKEGLKSVKAYSIIFQSLSETISSALPTTVKDGKLPNPKSLWDEMKKQYSAAVGARQAALFQEMA
;
A
#
# COMPACT_ATOMS: atom_id res chain seq x y z
N MET A 1 19.30 -30.49 -24.17
CA MET A 1 19.44 -29.87 -22.84
C MET A 1 18.73 -28.53 -22.92
N SER A 2 17.62 -28.37 -22.20
CA SER A 2 16.79 -27.16 -22.30
C SER A 2 17.30 -26.13 -21.31
N ASP A 3 17.87 -25.03 -21.82
CA ASP A 3 18.10 -23.81 -21.05
C ASP A 3 16.75 -23.15 -20.80
N SER A 4 16.14 -23.48 -19.68
CA SER A 4 15.07 -22.68 -19.10
C SER A 4 15.72 -21.49 -18.40
N SER A 5 16.05 -20.46 -19.18
CA SER A 5 16.35 -19.15 -18.62
C SER A 5 15.07 -18.64 -17.95
N ASP A 6 14.98 -18.87 -16.64
CA ASP A 6 14.03 -18.22 -15.73
C ASP A 6 14.27 -16.71 -15.88
N THR A 7 13.54 -16.09 -16.80
CA THR A 7 13.49 -14.64 -16.90
C THR A 7 12.78 -14.14 -15.65
N GLU A 8 13.58 -13.85 -14.63
CA GLU A 8 13.17 -13.16 -13.43
C GLU A 8 12.56 -11.82 -13.86
N VAL A 9 11.24 -11.79 -14.00
CA VAL A 9 10.50 -10.57 -14.36
C VAL A 9 10.67 -9.60 -13.20
N LYS A 10 11.66 -8.71 -13.30
CA LYS A 10 11.84 -7.59 -12.38
C LYS A 10 10.66 -6.65 -12.56
N VAL A 11 9.60 -6.89 -11.81
CA VAL A 11 8.41 -6.02 -11.75
C VAL A 11 8.87 -4.64 -11.27
N LYS A 12 8.94 -3.68 -12.20
CA LYS A 12 9.33 -2.31 -11.89
C LYS A 12 8.21 -1.66 -11.09
N ILE A 13 8.39 -1.53 -9.78
CA ILE A 13 7.42 -0.86 -8.90
C ILE A 13 7.22 0.58 -9.40
N VAL A 14 6.01 0.90 -9.85
CA VAL A 14 5.62 2.26 -10.24
C VAL A 14 5.73 3.18 -9.03
N LYS A 15 6.37 4.34 -9.20
CA LYS A 15 6.47 5.35 -8.14
C LYS A 15 5.24 6.24 -8.11
N LEU A 16 4.53 6.33 -6.98
CA LEU A 16 3.48 7.33 -6.79
C LEU A 16 4.10 8.73 -6.80
N ARG A 17 3.59 9.63 -7.64
CA ARG A 17 4.06 11.02 -7.76
C ARG A 17 2.97 12.05 -7.43
N GLY A 18 1.74 11.60 -7.24
CA GLY A 18 0.59 12.39 -6.85
C GLY A 18 -0.67 11.89 -7.55
N SER A 19 -1.73 12.69 -7.53
CA SER A 19 -3.05 12.28 -8.04
C SER A 19 -3.04 11.93 -9.52
N LYS A 20 -2.16 12.53 -10.33
CA LYS A 20 -2.05 12.30 -11.78
C LYS A 20 -1.75 10.84 -12.16
N ASN A 21 -0.99 10.12 -11.33
CA ASN A 21 -0.63 8.72 -11.60
C ASN A 21 -1.17 7.76 -10.54
N TYR A 22 -2.09 8.22 -9.68
CA TYR A 22 -2.62 7.41 -8.58
C TYR A 22 -3.33 6.15 -9.08
N ALA A 23 -4.23 6.23 -10.07
CA ALA A 23 -4.98 5.06 -10.54
C ALA A 23 -4.07 3.95 -11.10
N GLN A 24 -3.02 4.35 -11.86
CA GLN A 24 -2.03 3.40 -12.37
C GLN A 24 -1.20 2.80 -11.22
N TRP A 25 -0.78 3.63 -10.27
CA TRP A 25 -0.04 3.18 -9.09
C TRP A 25 -0.87 2.19 -8.26
N GLU A 26 -2.14 2.52 -7.97
CA GLU A 26 -3.07 1.71 -7.19
C GLU A 26 -3.22 0.31 -7.82
N ALA A 27 -3.52 0.24 -9.11
CA ALA A 27 -3.64 -1.03 -9.84
C ALA A 27 -2.34 -1.85 -9.81
N HIS A 28 -1.18 -1.19 -9.96
CA HIS A 28 0.11 -1.86 -9.97
C HIS A 28 0.46 -2.45 -8.60
N ILE A 29 0.22 -1.69 -7.51
CA ILE A 29 0.47 -2.17 -6.15
C ILE A 29 -0.51 -3.25 -5.75
N ALA A 30 -1.81 -3.11 -6.05
CA ALA A 30 -2.80 -4.15 -5.79
C ALA A 30 -2.43 -5.47 -6.49
N THR A 31 -2.02 -5.42 -7.76
CA THR A 31 -1.55 -6.61 -8.51
C THR A 31 -0.28 -7.20 -7.90
N THR A 32 0.67 -6.36 -7.49
CA THR A 32 1.92 -6.81 -6.83
C THR A 32 1.64 -7.50 -5.49
N LEU A 33 0.71 -6.96 -4.69
CA LEU A 33 0.30 -7.57 -3.43
C LEU A 33 -0.46 -8.87 -3.67
N MET A 34 -1.37 -8.92 -4.65
CA MET A 34 -2.09 -10.13 -5.03
C MET A 34 -1.14 -11.26 -5.41
N GLY A 35 -0.17 -11.00 -6.29
CA GLY A 35 0.82 -12.00 -6.71
C GLY A 35 1.72 -12.51 -5.57
N LYS A 36 1.76 -11.80 -4.43
CA LYS A 36 2.50 -12.19 -3.24
C LYS A 36 1.61 -12.74 -2.11
N GLY A 37 0.29 -12.86 -2.33
CA GLY A 37 -0.66 -13.26 -1.29
C GLY A 37 -0.81 -12.24 -0.15
N LEU A 38 -0.53 -10.96 -0.43
CA LEU A 38 -0.50 -9.87 0.55
C LEU A 38 -1.66 -8.87 0.38
N LEU A 39 -2.54 -9.08 -0.60
CA LEU A 39 -3.69 -8.20 -0.84
C LEU A 39 -4.62 -8.04 0.39
N PRO A 40 -4.85 -9.05 1.24
CA PRO A 40 -5.71 -8.87 2.41
C PRO A 40 -5.22 -7.78 3.39
N TYR A 41 -3.91 -7.55 3.49
CA TYR A 41 -3.33 -6.64 4.50
C TYR A 41 -3.56 -5.15 4.23
N ILE A 42 -4.00 -4.76 3.02
CA ILE A 42 -4.44 -3.37 2.79
C ILE A 42 -5.87 -3.12 3.25
N ASN A 43 -6.63 -4.18 3.56
CA ASN A 43 -8.00 -4.10 4.03
C ASN A 43 -8.14 -4.49 5.51
N ALA A 44 -7.32 -5.43 5.98
CA ALA A 44 -7.33 -5.94 7.35
C ALA A 44 -6.56 -5.03 8.31
N GLU A 45 -6.97 -5.02 9.58
CA GLU A 45 -6.16 -4.44 10.64
C GLU A 45 -4.87 -5.24 10.85
N PRO A 46 -3.77 -4.59 11.26
CA PRO A 46 -2.55 -5.31 11.58
C PRO A 46 -2.81 -6.31 12.72
N PRO A 47 -2.20 -7.51 12.67
CA PRO A 47 -2.36 -8.51 13.71
C PRO A 47 -1.90 -7.96 15.08
N SER A 48 -2.53 -8.47 16.16
CA SER A 48 -2.20 -8.09 17.53
C SER A 48 -0.70 -8.28 17.82
N LYS A 49 -0.14 -7.43 18.70
CA LYS A 49 1.25 -7.48 19.17
C LYS A 49 1.60 -8.74 19.98
N ASP A 50 0.64 -9.64 20.21
CA ASP A 50 0.86 -10.90 20.91
C ASP A 50 1.66 -11.88 20.04
N LEU A 51 2.97 -11.65 20.02
CA LEU A 51 4.00 -12.43 19.32
C LEU A 51 4.27 -13.81 19.96
N LYS A 52 3.37 -14.29 20.83
CA LYS A 52 3.55 -15.58 21.52
C LYS A 52 3.29 -16.78 20.61
N ASP A 53 2.51 -16.58 19.55
CA ASP A 53 2.15 -17.64 18.61
C ASP A 53 2.93 -17.53 17.29
N LYS A 54 3.45 -18.67 16.81
CA LYS A 54 4.19 -18.75 15.53
C LYS A 54 3.36 -18.27 14.34
N GLU A 55 2.03 -18.39 14.41
CA GLU A 55 1.12 -17.90 13.38
C GLU A 55 1.03 -16.36 13.40
N ASN A 56 0.90 -15.74 14.57
CA ASN A 56 0.92 -14.28 14.72
C ASN A 56 2.23 -13.66 14.23
N ILE A 57 3.37 -14.35 14.44
CA ILE A 57 4.67 -13.92 13.90
C ILE A 57 4.67 -13.92 12.37
N LYS A 58 4.13 -14.97 11.74
CA LYS A 58 4.05 -15.07 10.26
C LYS A 58 3.13 -13.99 9.69
N GLU A 59 1.99 -13.75 10.32
CA GLU A 59 1.04 -12.72 9.93
C GLU A 59 1.62 -11.31 10.10
N GLY A 60 2.33 -11.06 11.21
CA GLY A 60 3.08 -9.82 11.42
C GLY A 60 4.12 -9.58 10.34
N LEU A 61 4.88 -10.61 9.95
CA LEU A 61 5.88 -10.49 8.88
C LEU A 61 5.25 -10.19 7.51
N LYS A 62 4.09 -10.78 7.20
CA LYS A 62 3.35 -10.47 5.97
C LYS A 62 2.82 -9.03 5.98
N SER A 63 2.32 -8.56 7.12
CA SER A 63 1.91 -7.15 7.30
C SER A 63 3.09 -6.19 7.04
N VAL A 64 4.26 -6.46 7.62
CA VAL A 64 5.48 -5.68 7.38
C VAL A 64 5.86 -5.69 5.90
N LYS A 65 5.81 -6.85 5.24
CA LYS A 65 6.12 -6.95 3.80
C LYS A 65 5.16 -6.13 2.95
N ALA A 66 3.85 -6.17 3.23
CA ALA A 66 2.86 -5.37 2.52
C ALA A 66 3.15 -3.87 2.71
N TYR A 67 3.41 -3.44 3.95
CA TYR A 67 3.78 -2.05 4.25
C TYR A 67 5.03 -1.62 3.48
N SER A 68 6.10 -2.43 3.49
CA SER A 68 7.35 -2.12 2.79
C SER A 68 7.14 -1.96 1.28
N ILE A 69 6.33 -2.81 0.64
CA ILE A 69 6.04 -2.69 -0.79
C ILE A 69 5.36 -1.37 -1.11
N ILE A 70 4.34 -1.00 -0.31
CA ILE A 70 3.60 0.25 -0.50
C ILE A 70 4.54 1.44 -0.25
N PHE A 71 5.27 1.45 0.87
CA PHE A 71 6.17 2.55 1.22
C PHE A 71 7.29 2.75 0.20
N GLN A 72 7.93 1.67 -0.25
CA GLN A 72 8.98 1.72 -1.28
C GLN A 72 8.44 2.15 -2.65
N SER A 73 7.14 2.07 -2.89
CA SER A 73 6.53 2.58 -4.11
C SER A 73 6.23 4.08 -4.08
N LEU A 74 6.46 4.77 -2.97
CA LEU A 74 6.25 6.21 -2.88
C LEU A 74 7.45 6.97 -3.45
N SER A 75 7.19 8.14 -4.05
CA SER A 75 8.26 9.12 -4.29
C SER A 75 8.79 9.65 -2.97
N GLU A 76 10.01 10.19 -2.99
CA GLU A 76 10.62 10.79 -1.82
C GLU A 76 9.74 11.91 -1.24
N THR A 77 9.21 12.80 -2.08
CA THR A 77 8.29 13.88 -1.66
C THR A 77 7.09 13.36 -0.90
N ILE A 78 6.42 12.31 -1.41
CA ILE A 78 5.22 11.74 -0.77
C ILE A 78 5.61 11.03 0.53
N SER A 79 6.66 10.21 0.49
CA SER A 79 7.14 9.51 1.68
C SER A 79 7.55 10.49 2.78
N SER A 80 8.12 11.65 2.45
CA SER A 80 8.51 12.67 3.42
C SER A 80 7.31 13.43 3.99
N ALA A 81 6.25 13.62 3.21
CA ALA A 81 5.02 14.31 3.65
C ALA A 81 4.04 13.45 4.48
N LEU A 82 4.27 12.13 4.59
CA LEU A 82 3.40 11.25 5.36
C LEU A 82 3.32 11.66 6.86
N PRO A 83 2.13 11.56 7.49
CA PRO A 83 1.99 11.74 8.94
C PRO A 83 2.86 10.77 9.75
N THR A 84 3.35 11.19 10.91
CA THR A 84 4.16 10.36 11.82
C THR A 84 3.41 9.11 12.29
N THR A 85 2.09 9.22 12.47
CA THR A 85 1.19 8.10 12.82
C THR A 85 1.14 7.00 11.76
N VAL A 86 1.38 7.35 10.49
CA VAL A 86 1.40 6.42 9.35
C VAL A 86 2.81 5.86 9.11
N LYS A 87 3.86 6.63 9.45
CA LYS A 87 5.27 6.26 9.31
C LYS A 87 5.81 5.38 10.44
N ASP A 88 5.00 5.00 11.43
CA ASP A 88 5.52 4.31 12.61
C ASP A 88 6.19 2.98 12.23
N GLY A 89 7.53 3.01 12.13
CA GLY A 89 8.34 1.86 11.77
C GLY A 89 8.34 0.76 12.84
N LYS A 90 7.88 1.05 14.06
CA LYS A 90 7.72 0.05 15.13
C LYS A 90 6.43 -0.75 14.96
N LEU A 91 5.43 -0.18 14.31
CA LEU A 91 4.12 -0.78 14.04
C LEU A 91 3.68 -0.53 12.60
N PRO A 92 4.31 -1.23 11.63
CA PRO A 92 3.96 -1.08 10.22
C PRO A 92 2.48 -1.41 10.01
N ASN A 93 1.71 -0.43 9.55
CA ASN A 93 0.29 -0.58 9.27
C ASN A 93 0.01 -0.37 7.77
N PRO A 94 0.01 -1.45 6.97
CA PRO A 94 -0.22 -1.36 5.52
C PRO A 94 -1.60 -0.77 5.18
N LYS A 95 -2.63 -1.07 5.98
CA LYS A 95 -3.97 -0.52 5.81
C LYS A 95 -3.98 1.00 6.00
N SER A 96 -3.47 1.51 7.11
CA SER A 96 -3.44 2.97 7.36
C SER A 96 -2.63 3.71 6.29
N LEU A 97 -1.52 3.13 5.83
CA LEU A 97 -0.73 3.71 4.74
C LEU A 97 -1.52 3.72 3.43
N TRP A 98 -2.20 2.63 3.09
CA TRP A 98 -3.02 2.53 1.89
C TRP A 98 -4.18 3.54 1.90
N ASP A 99 -4.91 3.61 3.01
CA ASP A 99 -6.05 4.51 3.20
C ASP A 99 -5.62 5.98 3.11
N GLU A 100 -4.44 6.33 3.65
CA GLU A 100 -3.89 7.68 3.53
C GLU A 100 -3.56 8.04 2.08
N MET A 101 -2.96 7.11 1.31
CA MET A 101 -2.71 7.35 -0.12
C MET A 101 -4.00 7.53 -0.90
N LYS A 102 -5.03 6.73 -0.60
CA LYS A 102 -6.34 6.86 -1.22
C LYS A 102 -7.00 8.19 -0.89
N LYS A 103 -6.99 8.59 0.38
CA LYS A 103 -7.53 9.86 0.86
C LYS A 103 -6.87 11.06 0.18
N GLN A 104 -5.54 11.07 0.06
CA GLN A 104 -4.81 12.22 -0.48
C GLN A 104 -4.83 12.31 -2.01
N TYR A 105 -4.76 11.18 -2.71
CA TYR A 105 -4.45 11.17 -4.15
C TYR A 105 -5.52 10.57 -5.04
N SER A 106 -6.53 9.89 -4.47
CA SER A 106 -7.62 9.35 -5.28
C SER A 106 -8.53 10.46 -5.79
N ALA A 107 -8.66 10.55 -7.13
CA ALA A 107 -9.62 11.45 -7.76
C ALA A 107 -11.06 11.17 -7.35
N ALA A 108 -11.39 9.92 -6.98
CA ALA A 108 -12.73 9.53 -6.55
C ALA A 108 -13.12 10.17 -5.19
N VAL A 109 -12.15 10.38 -4.30
CA VAL A 109 -12.39 11.06 -3.01
C VAL A 109 -12.68 12.55 -3.24
N GLY A 110 -11.91 13.20 -4.12
CA GLY A 110 -12.15 14.59 -4.52
C GLY A 110 -13.50 14.78 -5.22
N ALA A 111 -13.85 13.91 -6.16
CA ALA A 111 -15.14 13.95 -6.85
C ALA A 111 -16.33 13.77 -5.89
N ARG A 112 -16.21 12.87 -4.90
CA ARG A 112 -17.25 12.67 -3.89
C ARG A 112 -17.38 13.83 -2.92
N GLN A 113 -16.28 14.44 -2.51
CA GLN A 113 -16.32 15.67 -1.70
C GLN A 113 -16.98 16.82 -2.47
N ALA A 114 -16.61 17.02 -3.74
CA ALA A 114 -17.22 18.05 -4.58
C ALA A 114 -18.74 17.83 -4.77
N ALA A 115 -19.17 16.59 -4.99
CA ALA A 115 -20.59 16.25 -5.09
C ALA A 115 -21.35 16.56 -3.79
N LEU A 116 -20.80 16.18 -2.62
CA LEU A 116 -21.41 16.51 -1.33
C LEU A 116 -21.52 18.03 -1.09
N PHE A 117 -20.55 18.82 -1.53
CA PHE A 117 -20.65 20.28 -1.46
C PHE A 117 -21.73 20.86 -2.39
N GLN A 118 -21.98 20.25 -3.55
CA GLN A 118 -23.07 20.64 -4.45
C GLN A 118 -24.44 20.23 -3.90
N GLU A 119 -24.55 19.12 -3.16
CA GLU A 119 -25.80 18.67 -2.55
C GLU A 119 -26.21 19.48 -1.30
N MET A 120 -25.27 20.20 -0.68
CA MET A 120 -25.52 21.08 0.47
C MET A 120 -25.71 22.56 0.08
N ALA A 121 -25.61 22.89 -1.20
CA ALA A 121 -25.79 24.24 -1.75
C ALA A 121 -27.21 24.41 -2.33
#